data_AF-A0A699YP98-F1
#
_entry.id   AF-A0A699YP98-F1
#
_cell.length_a   1.000
_cell.length_b   1.000
_cell.length_c   1.000
_cell.angle_alpha   90.00
_cell.angle_beta   90.00
_cell.angle_gamma   90.00
#
_symmetry.space_group_name_H-M   'P 1'
#
loop_
_entity.id
_entity.type
_entity.pdbx_description
1 polymer ?
#
loop_
_entity_poly.entity_id
_entity_poly.type
_entity_poly.pdbx_seq_one_letter_code
_entity_poly.pdbx_strand_id
1 'polypeptide(L)'
;MHPSLGSHAAAYSAAELDWVRGITRDFPDAWRSKHPAATDCFTVWEERTSARAFNAGCRIDLILLSPELLPQVLACDIVTDVPPKVTRQQLTPHGHA
;
A
#
# COMPACT_ATOMS: atom_id res chain seq x y z
N MET A 1 -11.90 -20.97 6.04
CA MET A 1 -10.95 -20.11 5.31
C MET A 1 -11.12 -20.40 3.83
N HIS A 2 -11.39 -19.41 2.98
CA HIS A 2 -11.48 -19.65 1.53
C HIS A 2 -10.07 -19.99 1.03
N PRO A 3 -9.88 -21.07 0.26
CA PRO A 3 -8.57 -21.62 -0.07
C PRO A 3 -7.65 -20.72 -0.91
N SER A 4 -8.11 -19.52 -1.32
CA SER A 4 -7.35 -18.64 -2.23
C SER A 4 -6.44 -17.61 -1.55
N LEU A 5 -6.41 -17.51 -0.23
CA LEU A 5 -5.56 -16.54 0.47
C LEU A 5 -4.94 -17.22 1.69
N GLY A 6 -3.74 -17.77 1.50
CA GLY A 6 -2.89 -18.24 2.60
C GLY A 6 -2.49 -17.10 3.55
N SER A 7 -1.63 -17.38 4.53
CA SER A 7 -1.04 -16.34 5.39
C SER A 7 -0.43 -15.21 4.55
N HIS A 8 -0.51 -13.94 4.97
CA HIS A 8 0.05 -12.79 4.23
C HIS A 8 1.53 -12.95 3.80
N ALA A 9 2.31 -13.77 4.50
CA ALA A 9 3.67 -14.15 4.09
C ALA A 9 3.74 -14.87 2.71
N ALA A 10 2.61 -15.33 2.18
CA ALA A 10 2.44 -15.95 0.88
C ALA A 10 1.60 -15.10 -0.09
N ALA A 11 1.40 -13.80 0.20
CA ALA A 11 0.58 -12.90 -0.62
C ALA A 11 1.15 -12.64 -2.01
N TYR A 12 2.44 -12.91 -2.22
CA TYR A 12 3.10 -12.84 -3.51
C TYR A 12 3.66 -14.21 -3.89
N SER A 13 3.48 -14.59 -5.14
CA SER A 13 4.24 -15.67 -5.75
C SER A 13 5.73 -15.30 -5.86
N ALA A 14 6.59 -16.31 -5.97
CA ALA A 14 8.01 -16.09 -6.20
C ALA A 14 8.27 -15.24 -7.47
N ALA A 15 7.49 -15.46 -8.53
CA ALA A 15 7.60 -14.71 -9.78
C ALA A 15 7.25 -13.22 -9.60
N GLU A 16 6.21 -12.90 -8.83
CA GLU A 16 5.87 -11.51 -8.52
C GLU A 16 6.96 -10.84 -7.67
N LEU A 17 7.50 -11.55 -6.68
CA LEU A 17 8.62 -11.04 -5.88
C LEU A 17 9.86 -10.77 -6.72
N ASP A 18 10.22 -11.69 -7.62
CA ASP A 18 11.36 -11.53 -8.52
C ASP A 18 11.16 -10.36 -9.48
N TRP A 19 9.95 -10.21 -10.02
CA TRP A 19 9.61 -9.07 -10.88
C TRP A 19 9.71 -7.75 -10.12
N VAL A 20 9.14 -7.65 -8.92
CA VAL A 20 9.22 -6.44 -8.08
C VAL A 20 10.67 -6.12 -7.70
N ARG A 21 11.47 -7.13 -7.34
CA ARG A 21 12.91 -6.96 -7.07
C ARG A 21 13.69 -6.50 -8.29
N GLY A 22 13.30 -6.94 -9.49
CA GLY A 22 13.86 -6.51 -10.75
C GLY A 22 13.57 -5.04 -11.01
N ILE A 23 12.29 -4.66 -11.09
CA ILE A 23 11.90 -3.29 -11.42
C ILE A 23 12.37 -2.26 -10.39
N THR A 24 12.40 -2.61 -9.10
CA THR A 24 12.86 -1.70 -8.02
C THR A 24 14.37 -1.49 -8.00
N ARG A 25 15.15 -2.32 -8.71
CA ARG A 25 16.59 -2.10 -8.92
C ARG A 25 16.82 -0.94 -9.88
N ASP A 26 16.02 -0.87 -10.93
CA ASP A 26 16.15 0.14 -11.99
C ASP A 26 15.37 1.41 -11.66
N PHE A 27 14.25 1.27 -10.95
CA PHE A 27 13.39 2.37 -10.50
C PHE A 27 13.19 2.30 -8.98
N PRO A 28 14.03 2.98 -8.19
CA PRO A 28 13.94 2.92 -6.73
C PRO A 28 12.56 3.28 -6.19
N ASP A 29 12.12 2.50 -5.21
CA ASP A 29 10.91 2.78 -4.44
C ASP A 29 11.13 3.95 -3.47
N ALA A 30 10.39 5.03 -3.65
CA ALA A 30 10.50 6.26 -2.87
C ALA A 30 10.27 6.02 -1.37
N TRP A 31 9.28 5.20 -1.01
CA TRP A 31 8.95 4.94 0.40
C TRP A 31 10.05 4.15 1.08
N ARG A 32 10.53 3.06 0.45
CA ARG A 32 11.60 2.23 1.02
C ARG A 32 12.93 2.99 1.12
N SER A 33 13.19 3.91 0.19
CA SER A 33 14.37 4.78 0.23
C SER A 33 14.37 5.73 1.43
N LYS A 34 13.20 6.18 1.90
CA LYS A 34 13.05 7.02 3.10
C LYS A 34 12.93 6.21 4.39
N HIS A 35 12.44 4.97 4.30
CA HIS A 35 12.14 4.09 5.44
C HIS A 35 12.80 2.71 5.32
N PRO A 36 14.15 2.62 5.23
CA PRO A 36 14.85 1.38 4.86
C PRO A 36 14.66 0.25 5.88
N ALA A 37 14.59 0.57 7.16
CA ALA A 37 14.45 -0.40 8.25
C ALA A 37 13.01 -0.60 8.74
N ALA A 38 12.04 0.15 8.22
CA ALA A 38 10.65 0.08 8.69
C ALA A 38 9.99 -1.26 8.31
N THR A 39 9.34 -1.89 9.29
CA THR A 39 8.54 -3.12 9.14
C THR A 39 7.06 -2.81 9.40
N ASP A 40 6.19 -3.76 9.08
CA ASP A 40 4.76 -3.70 9.42
C ASP A 40 4.01 -2.47 8.90
N CYS A 41 4.49 -1.90 7.79
CA CYS A 41 3.87 -0.78 7.09
C CYS A 41 3.19 -1.28 5.82
N PHE A 42 1.86 -1.22 5.81
CA PHE A 42 1.01 -1.79 4.77
C PHE A 42 0.09 -0.74 4.16
N THR A 43 -0.38 -0.98 2.94
CA THR A 43 -1.30 -0.09 2.22
C THR A 43 -2.63 -0.77 1.92
N VAL A 44 -2.68 -2.10 2.05
CA VAL A 44 -3.90 -2.89 1.88
C VAL A 44 -4.07 -3.92 2.99
N TRP A 45 -5.33 -4.16 3.37
CA TRP A 45 -5.75 -5.16 4.35
C TRP A 45 -7.00 -5.87 3.82
N GLU A 46 -7.14 -7.15 4.13
CA GLU A 46 -8.35 -7.91 3.79
C GLU A 46 -9.54 -7.46 4.66
N GLU A 47 -10.58 -6.94 4.00
CA GLU A 47 -11.76 -6.38 4.67
C GLU A 47 -12.58 -7.48 5.37
N ARG A 48 -12.58 -8.72 4.85
CA ARG A 48 -13.40 -9.82 5.38
C ARG A 48 -12.94 -10.36 6.73
N THR A 49 -11.71 -10.09 7.13
CA THR A 49 -11.06 -10.75 8.28
C THR A 49 -10.67 -9.77 9.40
N SER A 50 -11.16 -8.52 9.36
CA SER A 50 -10.71 -7.45 10.27
C SER A 50 -9.20 -7.25 10.26
N ALA A 51 -8.52 -7.56 9.15
CA ALA A 51 -7.07 -7.62 9.08
C ALA A 51 -6.41 -6.27 9.42
N ARG A 52 -7.08 -5.16 9.13
CA ARG A 52 -6.64 -3.80 9.49
C ARG A 52 -6.53 -3.58 11.00
N ALA A 53 -7.42 -4.18 11.80
CA ALA A 53 -7.40 -4.04 13.25
C ALA A 53 -6.17 -4.69 13.89
N PHE A 54 -5.63 -5.74 13.25
CA PHE A 54 -4.44 -6.46 13.70
C PHE A 54 -3.18 -6.10 12.89
N ASN A 55 -3.28 -5.09 12.04
CA ASN A 55 -2.24 -4.69 11.09
C ASN A 55 -1.68 -5.86 10.25
N ALA A 56 -2.53 -6.80 9.86
CA ALA A 56 -2.15 -7.92 9.00
C ALA A 56 -2.37 -7.54 7.54
N GLY A 57 -1.38 -6.92 6.90
CA GLY A 57 -1.54 -6.33 5.57
C GLY A 57 -0.44 -6.69 4.58
N CYS A 58 -0.51 -6.05 3.42
CA CYS A 58 0.54 -6.04 2.40
C CYS A 58 0.77 -4.61 1.91
N ARG A 59 1.94 -4.35 1.31
CA ARG A 59 2.26 -3.05 0.70
C ARG A 59 2.33 -3.22 -0.81
N ILE A 60 1.21 -2.96 -1.49
CA ILE A 60 1.07 -3.12 -2.94
C ILE A 60 1.12 -1.79 -3.69
N ASP A 61 0.98 -0.67 -2.99
CA ASP A 61 1.07 0.67 -3.57
C ASP A 61 2.51 1.16 -3.48
N LEU A 62 3.16 1.32 -4.64
CA LEU A 62 4.56 1.74 -4.75
C LEU A 62 4.65 3.02 -5.57
N ILE A 63 5.60 3.89 -5.20
CA ILE A 63 6.01 5.04 -6.01
C ILE A 63 7.41 4.74 -6.49
N LEU A 64 7.52 4.27 -7.73
CA LEU A 64 8.80 3.99 -8.39
C LEU A 64 9.26 5.22 -9.16
N LEU A 65 10.54 5.56 -9.04
CA LEU A 65 11.10 6.77 -9.61
C LEU A 65 12.26 6.45 -10.53
N SER A 66 12.46 7.26 -11.57
CA SER A 66 13.77 7.30 -12.21
C SER A 66 14.83 7.69 -11.17
N PRO A 67 16.02 7.07 -11.16
CA PRO A 67 17.02 7.28 -10.11
C PRO A 67 17.39 8.76 -9.87
N GLU A 68 17.34 9.58 -10.91
CA GLU A 68 17.69 11.00 -10.89
C GLU A 68 16.66 11.86 -10.12
N LEU A 69 15.44 11.37 -9.95
CA LEU A 69 14.39 12.04 -9.19
C LEU A 69 14.45 11.71 -7.69
N LEU A 70 15.10 10.61 -7.30
CA LEU A 70 15.13 10.17 -5.91
C LEU A 70 15.70 11.22 -4.93
N PRO A 71 16.78 11.97 -5.26
CA PRO A 71 17.29 13.03 -4.39
C PRO A 71 16.31 14.19 -4.16
N GLN A 72 15.31 14.36 -5.03
CA GLN A 72 14.32 15.44 -4.96
C GLN A 72 13.11 15.06 -4.08
N VAL A 73 12.97 13.79 -3.69
CA VAL A 73 11.90 13.34 -2.82
C VAL A 73 12.14 13.89 -1.41
N LEU A 74 11.25 14.78 -0.95
CA LEU A 74 11.31 15.33 0.40
C LEU A 74 10.75 14.34 1.44
N ALA A 75 9.59 13.76 1.16
CA ALA A 75 8.91 12.79 2.01
C ALA A 75 8.11 11.80 1.17
N CYS A 76 7.83 10.63 1.73
CA CYS A 76 6.96 9.61 1.14
C CYS A 76 6.44 8.74 2.28
N ASP A 77 5.18 8.92 2.66
CA ASP A 77 4.59 8.31 3.85
C ASP A 77 3.32 7.56 3.53
N ILE A 78 3.02 6.54 4.34
CA ILE A 78 1.76 5.79 4.27
C ILE A 78 0.78 6.44 5.24
N VAL A 79 -0.32 6.97 4.73
CA VAL A 79 -1.36 7.60 5.56
C VAL A 79 -2.32 6.52 6.05
N THR A 80 -2.18 6.15 7.32
CA THR A 80 -3.03 5.11 7.95
C THR A 80 -4.27 5.67 8.62
N ASP A 81 -4.26 6.96 8.95
CA ASP A 81 -5.42 7.72 9.44
C ASP A 81 -6.30 8.13 8.25
N VAL A 82 -7.14 7.20 7.80
CA VAL A 82 -8.03 7.42 6.66
C VAL A 82 -9.38 7.88 7.22
N PRO A 83 -9.96 8.99 6.70
CA PRO A 83 -11.30 9.42 7.07
C PRO A 83 -12.31 8.27 6.91
N PRO A 84 -13.39 8.24 7.71
CA PRO A 84 -14.42 7.23 7.57
C PRO A 84 -14.91 7.18 6.11
N LYS A 85 -15.09 5.96 5.58
CA LYS A 85 -15.59 5.74 4.21
C LYS A 85 -16.81 6.65 4.01
N VAL A 86 -16.73 7.55 3.03
CA VAL A 86 -17.86 8.44 2.70
C VAL A 86 -19.03 7.54 2.33
N THR A 87 -20.03 7.49 3.20
CA THR A 87 -21.22 6.70 2.93
C THR A 87 -22.14 7.53 2.05
N ARG A 88 -22.94 6.86 1.21
CA ARG A 88 -23.91 7.51 0.31
C ARG A 88 -24.85 8.48 1.05
N GLN A 89 -25.01 8.31 2.36
CA GLN A 89 -25.80 9.18 3.24
C GLN A 89 -25.18 10.58 3.49
N GLN A 90 -23.91 10.78 3.15
CA GLN A 90 -23.20 12.06 3.33
C GLN A 90 -23.13 12.90 2.04
N LEU A 91 -23.71 12.42 0.93
CA LEU A 91 -23.94 13.25 -0.24
C LEU A 91 -25.17 14.12 0.03
N THR A 92 -24.96 15.34 0.51
CA THR A 92 -26.03 16.35 0.47
C THR A 92 -26.46 16.51 -0.99
N PRO A 93 -27.75 16.36 -1.33
CA PRO A 93 -28.20 16.73 -2.66
C PRO A 93 -27.97 18.23 -2.77
N HIS A 94 -27.06 18.65 -3.65
CA HIS A 94 -27.02 20.04 -4.06
C HIS A 94 -28.36 20.31 -4.73
N GLY A 95 -29.26 20.96 -3.99
CA GLY A 95 -30.53 21.43 -4.51
C GLY A 95 -30.25 22.39 -5.65
N HIS A 96 -30.67 22.01 -6.85
CA HIS A 96 -30.86 22.97 -7.93
C HIS A 96 -32.06 23.83 -7.56
N ALA A 97 -31.78 25.12 -7.32
CA ALA A 97 -32.76 26.18 -7.27
C ALA A 97 -33.44 26.37 -8.64
#